data_AF-A0A969CSJ9-F1
#
_entry.id   AF-A0A969CSJ9-F1
#
_cell.length_a   1.000
_cell.length_b   1.000
_cell.length_c   1.000
_cell.angle_alpha   90.00
_cell.angle_beta   90.00
_cell.angle_gamma   90.00
#
_symmetry.space_group_name_H-M   'P 1'
#
loop_
_entity.id
_entity.type
_entity.pdbx_description
1 polymer ?
#
loop_
_entity_poly.entity_id
_entity_poly.type
_entity_poly.pdbx_seq_one_letter_code
_entity_poly.pdbx_strand_id
1 'polypeptide(L)'
;MAKYNGSITTTGRSEAIRLDKDLFKQHPEFQQKAKVQAHVIGPGQMLISLIGEVQSVDVDEDPVVTAFLSFMEQDMLKHPEHIIPLSDELLQNVSVLTQGVEVSDDEVLPDEIGL
;
A
#
# COMPACT_ATOMS: atom_id res chain seq x y z
N MET A 1 -10.42 -5.55 -5.22
CA MET A 1 -9.02 -6.03 -5.23
C MET A 1 -8.94 -7.32 -6.04
N ALA A 2 -8.10 -7.37 -7.08
CA ALA A 2 -7.86 -8.61 -7.81
C ALA A 2 -7.11 -9.61 -6.91
N LYS A 3 -7.53 -10.87 -6.91
CA LYS A 3 -6.86 -11.96 -6.19
C LYS A 3 -6.33 -12.94 -7.22
N TYR A 4 -5.06 -13.32 -7.08
CA TYR A 4 -4.41 -14.30 -7.94
C TYR A 4 -3.99 -15.49 -7.09
N ASN A 5 -4.25 -16.70 -7.57
CA ASN A 5 -3.85 -17.90 -6.85
C ASN A 5 -2.50 -18.39 -7.37
N GLY A 6 -1.88 -19.24 -6.56
CA GLY A 6 -0.63 -19.85 -6.92
C GLY A 6 -0.37 -21.13 -6.14
N SER A 7 0.67 -21.83 -6.55
CA SER A 7 1.13 -23.07 -5.92
C SER A 7 2.64 -23.03 -5.73
N ILE A 8 3.13 -23.63 -4.64
CA ILE A 8 4.55 -23.90 -4.48
C ILE A 8 4.91 -25.15 -5.29
N THR A 9 5.97 -25.05 -6.08
CA THR A 9 6.50 -26.16 -6.88
C THR A 9 7.99 -26.30 -6.65
N THR A 10 8.51 -27.52 -6.70
CA THR A 10 9.96 -27.75 -6.62
C THR A 10 10.61 -27.62 -7.99
N THR A 11 11.65 -26.80 -8.09
CA THR A 11 12.49 -26.62 -9.27
C THR A 11 13.94 -26.98 -8.92
N GLY A 12 14.38 -28.18 -9.30
CA GLY A 12 15.71 -28.68 -8.96
C GLY A 12 15.93 -28.73 -7.45
N ARG A 13 16.85 -27.89 -6.93
CA ARG A 13 17.19 -27.77 -5.50
C ARG A 13 16.46 -26.63 -4.79
N SER A 14 15.51 -25.99 -5.44
CA SER A 14 14.84 -24.79 -4.93
C SER A 14 13.33 -24.92 -5.05
N GLU A 15 12.62 -24.06 -4.33
CA GLU A 15 11.18 -23.89 -4.48
C GLU A 15 10.89 -22.70 -5.39
N ALA A 16 9.78 -22.78 -6.13
CA ALA A 16 9.27 -21.73 -6.99
C ALA A 16 7.79 -21.50 -6.71
N ILE A 17 7.41 -20.23 -6.71
CA ILE A 17 6.02 -19.80 -6.63
C ILE A 17 5.48 -19.71 -8.06
N ARG A 18 4.51 -20.57 -8.39
CA ARG A 18 3.81 -20.50 -9.67
C ARG A 18 2.52 -19.71 -9.46
N LEU A 19 2.40 -18.56 -10.13
CA LEU A 19 1.20 -17.72 -10.13
C LEU A 19 0.41 -17.91 -11.43
N ASP A 20 -0.89 -17.64 -11.37
CA ASP A 20 -1.79 -17.72 -12.53
C ASP A 20 -1.36 -16.75 -13.65
N LYS A 21 -1.53 -17.19 -14.91
CA LYS A 21 -1.08 -16.42 -16.09
C LYS A 21 -1.76 -15.06 -16.21
N ASP A 22 -2.97 -14.91 -15.69
CA ASP A 22 -3.73 -13.65 -15.78
C ASP A 22 -3.08 -12.52 -15.00
N LEU A 23 -2.34 -12.81 -13.91
CA LEU A 23 -1.54 -11.83 -13.19
C LEU A 23 -0.55 -11.14 -14.15
N PHE A 24 0.21 -11.92 -14.91
CA PHE A 24 1.24 -11.39 -15.81
C PHE A 24 0.68 -10.73 -17.08
N LYS A 25 -0.59 -10.98 -17.41
CA LYS A 25 -1.29 -10.25 -18.47
C LYS A 25 -1.73 -8.87 -18.00
N GLN A 26 -2.24 -8.78 -16.77
CA GLN A 26 -2.72 -7.53 -16.18
C GLN A 26 -1.57 -6.66 -15.63
N HIS A 27 -0.51 -7.31 -15.15
CA HIS A 27 0.67 -6.71 -14.55
C HIS A 27 1.93 -7.16 -15.31
N PRO A 28 2.16 -6.62 -16.53
CA PRO A 28 3.30 -7.01 -17.36
C PRO A 28 4.68 -6.72 -16.72
N GLU A 29 4.74 -5.85 -15.72
CA GLU A 29 5.93 -5.53 -14.93
C GLU A 29 6.53 -6.74 -14.21
N PHE A 30 5.75 -7.80 -13.94
CA PHE A 30 6.20 -9.05 -13.32
C PHE A 30 6.61 -10.15 -14.32
N GLN A 31 6.69 -9.86 -15.62
CA GLN A 31 6.98 -10.88 -16.65
C GLN A 31 8.43 -11.42 -16.62
N GLN A 32 8.71 -12.39 -17.50
CA GLN A 32 9.99 -13.10 -17.56
C GLN A 32 11.21 -12.16 -17.57
N LYS A 33 12.22 -12.50 -16.77
CA LYS A 33 13.45 -11.73 -16.47
C LYS A 33 13.31 -10.59 -15.47
N ALA A 34 12.10 -10.27 -15.01
CA ALA A 34 11.93 -9.41 -13.85
C ALA A 34 12.66 -10.00 -12.64
N LYS A 35 13.44 -9.19 -11.94
CA LYS A 35 14.01 -9.54 -10.66
C LYS A 35 13.02 -9.13 -9.59
N VAL A 36 12.76 -10.00 -8.63
CA VAL A 36 11.81 -9.72 -7.53
C VAL A 36 12.46 -10.01 -6.18
N GLN A 37 12.02 -9.28 -5.17
CA GLN A 37 12.36 -9.49 -3.76
C GLN A 37 11.11 -9.85 -2.98
N ALA A 38 11.24 -10.86 -2.13
CA ALA A 38 10.21 -11.28 -1.21
C ALA A 38 10.51 -10.76 0.20
N HIS A 39 9.57 -10.04 0.81
CA HIS A 39 9.61 -9.59 2.20
C HIS A 39 8.51 -10.27 3.01
N VAL A 40 8.87 -10.91 4.12
CA VAL A 40 7.90 -11.50 5.05
C VAL A 40 7.38 -10.38 5.95
N ILE A 41 6.08 -10.08 5.86
CA ILE A 41 5.43 -9.00 6.63
C ILE A 41 4.61 -9.53 7.82
N GLY A 42 4.43 -10.84 7.91
CA GLY A 42 3.71 -11.49 9.00
C GLY A 42 3.58 -13.01 8.79
N PRO A 43 3.02 -13.74 9.77
CA PRO A 43 2.80 -15.18 9.65
C PRO A 43 1.93 -15.52 8.44
N GLY A 44 2.47 -16.29 7.49
CA GLY A 44 1.77 -16.68 6.25
C GLY A 44 1.56 -15.54 5.24
N GLN A 45 2.16 -14.37 5.47
CA GLN A 45 2.02 -13.20 4.62
C GLN A 45 3.37 -12.74 4.10
N MET A 46 3.43 -12.48 2.80
CA MET A 46 4.65 -12.05 2.12
C MET A 46 4.30 -11.02 1.05
N LEU A 47 5.10 -9.97 0.97
CA LEU A 47 5.07 -8.96 -0.07
C LEU A 47 6.14 -9.30 -1.12
N ILE A 48 5.77 -9.29 -2.39
CA ILE A 48 6.71 -9.48 -3.51
C ILE A 48 6.80 -8.15 -4.27
N SER A 49 8.01 -7.62 -4.37
CA SER A 49 8.30 -6.34 -5.06
C SER A 49 9.33 -6.55 -6.17
N LEU A 50 9.32 -5.70 -7.19
CA LEU A 50 10.35 -5.71 -8.24
C LEU A 50 11.67 -5.12 -7.72
N ILE A 51 12.79 -5.69 -8.16
CA ILE A 51 14.14 -5.19 -7.89
C ILE A 51 14.62 -4.43 -9.13
N GLY A 52 14.71 -3.11 -9.01
CA GLY A 52 15.15 -2.19 -10.06
C GLY A 52 14.24 -0.98 -10.16
N GLU A 53 14.58 -0.04 -11.04
CA GLU A 53 13.70 1.07 -11.39
C GLU A 53 12.48 0.51 -12.11
N VAL A 54 11.41 0.26 -11.35
CA VAL A 54 10.08 0.32 -11.92
C VAL A 54 9.96 1.76 -12.38
N GLN A 55 9.69 1.99 -13.68
CA GLN A 55 9.14 3.28 -14.08
C GLN A 55 7.86 3.40 -13.27
N SER A 56 7.94 4.11 -12.14
CA SER A 56 6.76 4.75 -11.58
C SER A 56 6.16 5.43 -12.78
N VAL A 57 4.95 5.02 -13.18
CA VAL A 57 4.11 5.91 -13.96
C VAL A 57 4.24 7.24 -13.25
N ASP A 58 4.67 8.29 -13.95
CA ASP A 58 4.66 9.65 -13.42
C ASP A 58 3.22 9.92 -12.98
N VAL A 59 2.88 9.48 -11.78
CA VAL A 59 1.92 10.14 -10.94
C VAL A 59 2.61 11.48 -10.79
N ASP A 60 2.02 12.54 -11.33
CA ASP A 60 2.35 13.90 -10.93
C ASP A 60 2.27 13.89 -9.39
N GLU A 61 3.39 13.60 -8.74
CA GLU A 61 3.47 13.49 -7.30
C GLU A 61 3.29 14.91 -6.82
N ASP A 62 2.10 15.19 -6.31
CA ASP A 62 1.78 16.50 -5.75
C ASP A 62 2.87 16.82 -4.70
N PRO A 63 3.64 17.90 -4.90
CA PRO A 63 4.76 18.22 -4.01
C PRO A 63 4.31 18.41 -2.56
N VAL A 64 3.05 18.78 -2.33
CA VAL A 64 2.46 18.86 -0.99
C VAL A 64 2.29 17.47 -0.39
N VAL A 65 1.78 16.50 -1.16
CA VAL A 65 1.63 15.12 -0.72
C VAL A 65 3.00 14.50 -0.43
N THR A 66 3.98 14.69 -1.30
CA THR A 66 5.35 14.19 -1.10
C THR A 66 6.00 14.78 0.15
N ALA A 67 5.84 16.09 0.38
CA ALA A 67 6.35 16.74 1.58
C ALA A 67 5.66 16.24 2.86
N PHE A 68 4.34 16.05 2.82
CA PHE A 68 3.57 15.52 3.94
C PHE A 68 3.97 14.09 4.30
N LEU A 69 4.09 13.20 3.31
CA LEU A 69 4.53 11.82 3.52
C LEU A 69 5.97 11.75 4.05
N SER A 70 6.86 12.58 3.52
CA SER A 70 8.24 12.69 4.01
C SER A 70 8.32 13.16 5.47
N PHE A 71 7.46 14.10 5.86
CA PHE A 71 7.33 14.53 7.24
C PHE A 71 6.84 13.39 8.14
N MET A 72 5.80 12.66 7.72
CA MET A 72 5.23 11.55 8.47
C MET A 72 6.23 10.41 8.66
N GLU A 73 6.98 10.05 7.61
CA GLU A 73 8.03 9.03 7.69
C GLU A 73 9.09 9.41 8.75
N GLN A 74 9.56 10.66 8.72
CA GLN A 74 10.54 11.14 9.69
C GLN A 74 9.99 11.15 11.12
N ASP A 75 8.73 11.51 11.31
CA ASP A 75 8.08 11.52 12.62
C ASP A 75 7.92 10.09 13.15
N MET A 76 7.45 9.15 12.33
CA MET A 76 7.31 7.74 12.69
C MET A 76 8.64 7.11 13.13
N LEU A 77 9.75 7.50 12.50
CA LEU A 77 11.09 7.02 12.88
C LEU A 77 11.62 7.65 14.17
N LYS A 78 11.31 8.93 14.41
CA LYS A 78 11.77 9.67 15.61
C LYS A 78 10.93 9.38 16.84
N HIS A 79 9.64 9.13 16.65
CA HIS A 79 8.63 8.97 17.67
C HIS A 79 7.80 7.70 17.47
N PRO A 80 8.43 6.51 17.53
CA PRO A 80 7.70 5.25 17.39
C PRO A 80 6.62 5.05 18.48
N GLU A 81 6.74 5.73 19.63
CA GLU A 81 5.75 5.76 20.70
C GLU A 81 4.40 6.37 20.28
N HIS A 82 4.35 7.19 19.22
CA HIS A 82 3.11 7.75 18.68
C HIS A 82 2.34 6.75 17.81
N ILE A 83 2.98 5.67 17.35
CA ILE A 83 2.36 4.64 16.53
C ILE A 83 1.60 3.68 17.45
N ILE A 84 0.37 4.05 17.78
CA ILE A 84 -0.51 3.24 18.62
C ILE A 84 -1.43 2.34 17.77
N PRO A 85 -1.73 1.11 18.21
CA PRO A 85 -2.77 0.30 17.60
C PRO A 85 -4.12 1.03 17.62
N LEU A 86 -4.88 0.90 16.54
CA LEU A 86 -6.25 1.39 16.48
C LEU A 86 -7.11 0.61 17.49
N SER A 87 -7.56 1.28 18.55
CA SER A 87 -8.38 0.68 19.61
C SER A 87 -9.87 0.94 19.39
N ASP A 88 -10.71 0.07 19.95
CA ASP A 88 -12.17 0.24 19.93
C ASP A 88 -12.60 1.55 20.59
N GLU A 89 -11.91 1.97 21.66
CA GLU A 89 -12.15 3.23 22.34
C GLU A 89 -11.85 4.44 21.44
N LEU A 90 -10.75 4.39 20.67
CA LEU A 90 -10.41 5.45 19.73
C LEU A 90 -11.46 5.55 18.61
N LEU A 91 -11.92 4.41 18.10
CA LEU A 91 -13.00 4.36 17.12
C LEU A 91 -14.31 4.95 17.66
N GLN A 92 -14.66 4.63 18.91
CA GLN A 92 -15.84 5.19 19.55
C GLN A 92 -15.73 6.71 19.72
N ASN A 93 -14.57 7.19 20.17
CA ASN A 93 -14.31 8.62 20.30
C ASN A 93 -14.41 9.34 18.94
N VAL A 94 -13.80 8.78 17.89
CA VAL A 94 -13.91 9.33 16.53
C VAL A 94 -15.38 9.38 16.09
N SER A 95 -16.15 8.32 16.29
CA SER A 95 -17.57 8.27 15.93
C SER A 95 -18.43 9.31 16.66
N VAL A 96 -18.10 9.63 17.91
CA VAL A 96 -18.79 10.68 18.68
C VAL A 96 -18.39 12.05 18.16
N LEU A 97 -17.11 12.27 17.90
CA LEU A 97 -16.59 13.56 17.41
C LEU A 97 -17.10 13.91 16.01
N THR A 98 -17.31 12.91 15.16
CA THR A 98 -17.83 13.11 13.79
C THR A 98 -19.35 12.98 13.71
N GLN A 99 -20.05 12.85 14.85
CA GLN A 99 -21.50 12.70 14.86
C GLN A 99 -22.18 13.92 14.24
N GLY A 100 -22.97 13.68 13.17
CA GLY A 100 -23.70 14.73 12.48
C GLY A 100 -22.88 15.47 11.40
N VAL A 101 -21.64 15.04 11.13
CA VAL A 101 -20.93 15.44 9.92
C VAL A 101 -21.50 14.63 8.75
N GLU A 102 -22.20 15.31 7.84
CA GLU A 102 -22.63 14.70 6.58
C GLU A 102 -21.42 14.62 5.66
N VAL A 103 -21.14 13.42 5.13
CA VAL A 103 -20.08 13.17 4.16
C VAL A 103 -20.68 12.49 2.94
N SER A 104 -20.29 12.95 1.76
CA SER A 104 -20.68 12.35 0.49
C SER A 104 -19.46 12.19 -0.40
N ASP A 105 -19.23 10.99 -0.91
CA ASP A 105 -18.10 10.70 -1.82
C ASP A 105 -18.23 11.47 -3.15
N ASP A 106 -19.45 11.87 -3.51
CA ASP A 106 -19.76 12.69 -4.70
C ASP A 106 -19.73 14.20 -4.41
N GLU A 107 -19.38 14.60 -3.19
CA GLU A 107 -19.30 16.01 -2.82
C GLU A 107 -18.09 16.67 -3.50
N VAL A 108 -18.37 17.67 -4.33
CA VAL A 108 -17.33 18.46 -4.98
C VAL A 108 -16.75 19.41 -3.94
N LEU A 109 -15.50 19.15 -3.54
CA LEU A 109 -14.76 20.05 -2.68
C LEU A 109 -14.61 21.42 -3.38
N PRO A 110 -14.89 22.54 -2.70
CA PRO A 110 -14.72 23.86 -3.28
C PRO A 110 -13.24 24.13 -3.58
N ASP A 111 -12.97 24.78 -4.72
CA ASP A 111 -11.61 25.12 -5.17
C ASP A 111 -10.87 26.07 -4.20
N GLU A 112 -11.61 26.80 -3.36
CA GLU A 112 -11.06 27.68 -2.32
C GLU A 112 -11.53 27.25 -0.93
N ILE A 113 -10.60 26.73 -0.13
CA ILE A 113 -10.76 26.64 1.32
C ILE A 113 -10.22 27.95 1.90
N GLY A 114 -11.08 28.98 2.00
CA GLY A 114 -10.69 30.28 2.54
C GLY A 114 -10.22 30.16 4.00
N LEU A 115 -9.00 30.61 4.27
CA LEU A 115 -8.50 30.92 5.62
C LEU A 115 -8.98 32.30 6.08
#